data_AF-A0A381S2B6-F1
#
_entry.id   AF-A0A381S2B6-F1
#
_cell.length_a   1.000
_cell.length_b   1.000
_cell.length_c   1.000
_cell.angle_alpha   90.00
_cell.angle_beta   90.00
_cell.angle_gamma   90.00
#
_symmetry.space_group_name_H-M   'P 1'
#
loop_
_entity.id
_entity.type
_entity.pdbx_description
1 polymer ?
#
loop_
_entity_poly.entity_id
_entity_poly.type
_entity_poly.pdbx_seq_one_letter_code
_entity_poly.pdbx_strand_id
1 'polypeptide(L)'
;VADQEYDTLLRELQKLEQDHPELVTHDSPTQRVGARPLEAFGTVDHRLPMLSLENAMSDEELIAFDERVKKGLDVDKSIEYVAELKMDGLAVELVYENGTFVRGSTRGDGFTGEGITQNLRTVRAIPLKLRDQKWPSSFEVRGEVFMDKQGFVLLNEQRLKEDESPFANPRNAAAGSLRQLDSSVTAGRPLKFFAYELAGATQPSQWETLESLKSWGLPVNGHTKLCGSMDAAVNFFHRWENERESLPYEIDGVVVKVNDLAKREALGVRSRSPRWAIAGKFKAQQVTTVVEDIIASVGRTGAVTPVAKLQAVSVGGVTVTNATLHNQDEINRKDVRIGDTVLIQRAGDVIPEVVKVISEKRPKETKPYSLPDSCPQCNGEVIRPEGEVVARCQNAACPAQVKGRIDHFVSKRAMDMDGLGTKLIDQMVEEGLLRDFSDIFTLKKEDVAGLERMAEKSAENLMDAIKASKTVSLWRFVYGLGIRNVGEHLAQVLANRFGDLDAFMSAAPEELEEIDEVGPIVAASIHSFFSGESNRAIVERCLASGVTLENPP
;
A
#
# COMPACT_ATOMS: atom_id res chain seq x y z
N VAL A 1 3.12 14.55 30.87
CA VAL A 1 2.09 14.74 31.92
C VAL A 1 1.19 13.54 31.92
N ALA A 2 0.65 13.16 33.07
CA ALA A 2 -0.37 12.10 33.12
C ALA A 2 -1.67 12.58 32.44
N ASP A 3 -2.49 11.67 31.91
CA ASP A 3 -3.72 12.04 31.19
C ASP A 3 -4.65 12.93 32.02
N GLN A 4 -4.78 12.65 33.31
CA GLN A 4 -5.61 13.44 34.23
C GLN A 4 -5.13 14.89 34.41
N GLU A 5 -3.81 15.10 34.39
CA GLU A 5 -3.21 16.43 34.51
C GLU A 5 -3.40 17.24 33.23
N TYR A 6 -3.24 16.58 32.07
CA TYR A 6 -3.55 17.19 30.76
C TYR A 6 -5.02 17.62 30.68
N ASP A 7 -5.95 16.74 31.06
CA ASP A 7 -7.38 17.05 31.01
C ASP A 7 -7.76 18.21 31.93
N THR A 8 -7.08 18.36 33.06
CA THR A 8 -7.28 19.49 33.99
C THR A 8 -6.82 20.80 33.35
N LEU A 9 -5.62 20.82 32.77
CA LEU A 9 -5.08 22.00 32.07
C LEU A 9 -5.92 22.38 30.84
N LEU A 10 -6.44 21.39 30.10
CA LEU A 10 -7.29 21.64 28.94
C LEU A 10 -8.62 22.28 29.36
N ARG A 11 -9.24 21.84 30.46
CA ARG A 11 -10.46 22.46 31.00
C ARG A 11 -10.21 23.88 31.47
N GLU A 12 -9.06 24.14 32.08
CA GLU A 12 -8.66 25.49 32.49
C GLU A 12 -8.48 26.41 31.28
N LEU A 13 -7.81 25.93 30.22
CA LEU A 13 -7.66 26.66 28.96
C LEU A 13 -9.02 26.94 28.30
N GLN A 14 -9.92 25.95 28.24
CA GLN A 14 -11.26 26.13 27.70
C GLN A 14 -12.05 27.21 28.44
N LYS A 15 -11.93 27.23 29.78
CA LYS A 15 -12.58 28.27 30.59
C LYS A 15 -11.99 29.64 30.28
N LEU A 16 -10.66 29.76 30.23
CA LEU A 16 -9.99 31.02 29.91
C LEU A 16 -10.38 31.55 28.53
N GLU A 17 -10.48 30.67 27.53
CA GLU A 17 -10.90 31.05 26.17
C GLU A 17 -12.39 31.40 26.06
N GLN A 18 -13.24 30.79 26.88
CA GLN A 18 -14.65 31.18 27.01
C GLN A 18 -14.78 32.57 27.65
N ASP A 19 -13.98 32.84 28.68
CA ASP A 19 -13.95 34.12 29.39
C ASP A 19 -13.27 35.24 28.55
N HIS A 20 -12.37 34.87 27.62
CA HIS A 20 -11.62 35.79 26.75
C HIS A 20 -11.60 35.33 25.27
N PRO A 21 -12.73 35.44 24.53
CA PRO A 21 -12.82 34.98 23.15
C PRO A 21 -11.83 35.64 22.18
N GLU A 22 -11.38 36.87 22.48
CA GLU A 22 -10.40 37.62 21.71
C GLU A 22 -8.97 37.03 21.76
N LEU A 23 -8.69 36.17 22.74
CA LEU A 23 -7.38 35.53 22.91
C LEU A 23 -7.32 34.14 22.25
N VAL A 24 -8.43 33.65 21.71
CA VAL A 24 -8.49 32.35 21.04
C VAL A 24 -7.64 32.40 19.77
N THR A 25 -6.72 31.45 19.66
CA THR A 25 -5.81 31.31 18.54
C THR A 25 -6.09 30.02 17.78
N HIS A 26 -5.81 30.01 16.47
CA HIS A 26 -6.12 28.87 15.60
C HIS A 26 -5.24 27.62 15.88
N ASP A 27 -4.14 27.79 16.61
CA ASP A 27 -3.21 26.77 17.06
C ASP A 27 -3.48 26.31 18.50
N SER A 28 -4.54 26.82 19.14
CA SER A 28 -4.94 26.39 20.48
C SER A 28 -5.42 24.91 20.49
N PRO A 29 -5.02 24.11 21.49
CA PRO A 29 -5.48 22.73 21.66
C PRO A 29 -7.00 22.55 21.73
N THR A 30 -7.75 23.59 22.13
CA THR A 30 -9.22 23.57 22.21
C THR A 30 -9.88 23.61 20.83
N GLN A 31 -9.16 24.13 19.82
CA GLN A 31 -9.64 24.28 18.44
C GLN A 31 -9.40 23.02 17.59
N ARG A 32 -8.93 21.93 18.20
CA ARG A 32 -8.67 20.66 17.51
C ARG A 32 -9.92 19.97 16.97
N VAL A 33 -11.08 20.19 17.61
CA VAL A 33 -12.35 19.53 17.28
C VAL A 33 -13.39 20.61 17.01
N GLY A 34 -14.19 20.44 15.95
CA GLY A 34 -15.24 21.40 15.57
C GLY A 34 -15.20 21.87 14.12
N ALA A 35 -14.27 21.37 13.30
CA ALA A 35 -14.33 21.55 11.85
C ALA A 35 -15.59 20.87 11.29
N ARG A 36 -16.26 21.52 10.34
CA ARG A 36 -17.37 20.90 9.61
C ARG A 36 -16.86 19.65 8.88
N PRO A 37 -17.62 18.55 8.86
CA PRO A 37 -17.25 17.37 8.08
C PRO A 37 -16.95 17.74 6.62
N LEU A 38 -15.87 17.16 6.09
CA LEU A 38 -15.50 17.33 4.69
C LEU A 38 -16.49 16.59 3.79
N GLU A 39 -16.78 17.14 2.61
CA GLU A 39 -17.57 16.42 1.60
C GLU A 39 -16.74 15.32 0.92
N ALA A 40 -15.44 15.59 0.71
CA ALA A 40 -14.46 14.65 0.19
C ALA A 40 -13.05 15.05 0.62
N PHE A 41 -12.10 14.11 0.54
CA PHE A 41 -10.68 14.43 0.67
C PHE A 41 -10.16 15.02 -0.64
N GLY A 42 -9.42 16.12 -0.55
CA GLY A 42 -8.66 16.64 -1.69
C GLY A 42 -7.32 15.93 -1.87
N THR A 43 -6.73 16.05 -3.05
CA THR A 43 -5.38 15.57 -3.33
C THR A 43 -4.36 16.68 -3.06
N VAL A 44 -3.20 16.31 -2.50
CA VAL A 44 -2.10 17.22 -2.19
C VAL A 44 -0.83 16.66 -2.82
N ASP A 45 -0.17 17.48 -3.64
CA ASP A 45 1.15 17.15 -4.17
C ASP A 45 2.22 17.33 -3.07
N HIS A 46 3.04 16.30 -2.90
CA HIS A 46 4.19 16.36 -2.01
C HIS A 46 5.29 17.22 -2.66
N ARG A 47 5.91 18.12 -1.88
CA ARG A 47 7.04 18.92 -2.40
C ARG A 47 8.26 18.04 -2.69
N LEU A 48 8.43 17.02 -1.85
CA LEU A 48 9.47 16.02 -1.98
C LEU A 48 8.80 14.64 -2.00
N PRO A 49 9.20 13.72 -2.90
CA PRO A 49 8.59 12.39 -2.96
C PRO A 49 8.72 11.60 -1.64
N MET A 50 7.67 10.90 -1.24
CA MET A 50 7.62 9.93 -0.14
C MET A 50 7.85 8.52 -0.68
N LEU A 51 9.12 8.16 -0.80
CA LEU A 51 9.56 6.90 -1.41
C LEU A 51 9.33 5.68 -0.51
N SER A 52 9.33 4.49 -1.10
CA SER A 52 9.40 3.22 -0.36
C SER A 52 10.83 2.92 0.09
N LEU A 53 11.00 1.92 0.96
CA LEU A 53 12.31 1.39 1.32
C LEU A 53 12.58 0.07 0.56
N GLU A 54 13.85 -0.18 0.21
CA GLU A 54 14.31 -1.53 -0.15
C GLU A 54 14.18 -2.44 1.08
N ASN A 55 13.78 -3.70 0.89
CA ASN A 55 13.69 -4.67 1.99
C ASN A 55 14.96 -5.51 2.06
N ALA A 56 15.38 -5.85 3.28
CA ALA A 56 16.30 -6.94 3.57
C ALA A 56 15.57 -8.03 4.35
N MET A 57 15.65 -9.27 3.89
CA MET A 57 15.01 -10.44 4.51
C MET A 57 15.98 -11.30 5.32
N SER A 58 17.28 -10.98 5.28
CA SER A 58 18.32 -11.68 6.03
C SER A 58 19.45 -10.75 6.46
N ASP A 59 20.31 -11.25 7.37
CA ASP A 59 21.51 -10.56 7.83
C ASP A 59 22.48 -10.31 6.66
N GLU A 60 22.61 -11.27 5.76
CA GLU A 60 23.47 -11.17 4.57
C GLU A 60 23.03 -10.03 3.65
N GLU A 61 21.71 -9.79 3.51
CA GLU A 61 21.19 -8.68 2.71
C GLU A 61 21.45 -7.31 3.37
N LEU A 62 21.41 -7.23 4.70
CA LEU A 62 21.82 -6.03 5.45
C LEU A 62 23.32 -5.74 5.32
N ILE A 63 24.15 -6.79 5.40
CA ILE A 63 25.61 -6.67 5.19
C ILE A 63 25.91 -6.26 3.75
N ALA A 64 25.25 -6.87 2.76
CA ALA A 64 25.40 -6.51 1.35
C ALA A 64 24.94 -5.07 1.08
N PHE A 65 23.99 -4.53 1.84
CA PHE A 65 23.63 -3.12 1.78
C PHE A 65 24.78 -2.20 2.26
N ASP A 66 25.44 -2.53 3.37
CA ASP A 66 26.62 -1.79 3.85
C ASP A 66 27.75 -1.77 2.82
N GLU A 67 28.01 -2.90 2.16
CA GLU A 67 28.99 -2.98 1.06
C GLU A 67 28.62 -2.08 -0.12
N ARG A 68 27.34 -2.05 -0.52
CA ARG A 68 26.85 -1.15 -1.58
C ARG A 68 26.99 0.32 -1.18
N VAL A 69 26.71 0.66 0.08
CA VAL A 69 26.86 2.02 0.61
C VAL A 69 28.32 2.46 0.58
N LYS A 70 29.23 1.64 1.11
CA LYS A 70 30.68 1.89 1.10
C LYS A 70 31.23 2.09 -0.30
N LYS A 71 30.85 1.20 -1.23
CA LYS A 71 31.22 1.30 -2.65
C LYS A 71 30.66 2.57 -3.30
N GLY A 72 29.41 2.91 -3.01
CA GLY A 72 28.77 4.12 -3.55
C GLY A 72 29.40 5.42 -3.06
N LEU A 73 30.06 5.40 -1.91
CA LEU A 73 30.75 6.54 -1.31
C LEU A 73 32.27 6.53 -1.56
N ASP A 74 32.81 5.49 -2.18
CA ASP A 74 34.25 5.26 -2.37
C ASP A 74 35.03 5.30 -1.04
N VAL A 75 34.54 4.58 -0.02
CA VAL A 75 35.17 4.52 1.30
C VAL A 75 35.27 3.08 1.83
N ASP A 76 36.41 2.77 2.46
CA ASP A 76 36.64 1.47 3.13
C ASP A 76 36.38 1.51 4.65
N LYS A 77 36.02 2.68 5.19
CA LYS A 77 35.80 2.88 6.63
C LYS A 77 34.40 2.42 7.04
N SER A 78 34.22 2.16 8.34
CA SER A 78 32.91 1.89 8.92
C SER A 78 31.96 3.07 8.71
N ILE A 79 30.73 2.77 8.30
CA ILE A 79 29.65 3.74 8.18
C ILE A 79 28.84 3.72 9.47
N GLU A 80 28.49 4.91 9.97
CA GLU A 80 27.58 5.05 11.08
C GLU A 80 26.13 5.07 10.58
N TYR A 81 25.27 4.35 11.29
CA TYR A 81 23.87 4.17 10.97
C TYR A 81 22.98 4.59 12.14
N VAL A 82 21.76 4.99 11.83
CA VAL A 82 20.67 5.07 12.81
C VAL A 82 19.70 3.93 12.52
N ALA A 83 19.46 3.11 13.54
CA ALA A 83 18.52 2.00 13.48
C ALA A 83 17.22 2.39 14.23
N GLU A 84 16.11 2.36 13.52
CA GLU A 84 14.78 2.80 13.98
C GLU A 84 13.79 1.64 13.88
N LEU A 85 12.84 1.53 14.82
CA LEU A 85 11.77 0.54 14.71
C LEU A 85 10.88 0.85 13.51
N LYS A 86 10.63 -0.15 12.67
CA LYS A 86 9.74 0.00 11.53
C LYS A 86 8.29 -0.17 11.99
N MET A 87 7.63 0.96 12.24
CA MET A 87 6.26 1.03 12.71
C MET A 87 5.29 0.45 11.67
N ASP A 88 4.28 -0.29 12.13
CA ASP A 88 3.20 -0.80 11.28
C ASP A 88 1.95 0.10 11.36
N GLY A 89 1.95 1.16 10.58
CA GLY A 89 0.86 2.15 10.56
C GLY A 89 0.61 2.74 9.18
N LEU A 90 0.29 4.03 9.17
CA LEU A 90 0.10 4.84 7.97
C LEU A 90 1.09 6.01 7.96
N ALA A 91 1.92 6.07 6.92
CA ALA A 91 2.85 7.17 6.70
C ALA A 91 2.09 8.47 6.37
N VAL A 92 2.49 9.54 7.05
CA VAL A 92 1.93 10.89 6.88
C VAL A 92 3.03 11.94 6.79
N GLU A 93 2.69 13.04 6.12
CA GLU A 93 3.50 14.24 6.03
C GLU A 93 2.83 15.37 6.82
N LEU A 94 3.62 16.11 7.58
CA LEU A 94 3.21 17.29 8.35
C LEU A 94 4.03 18.50 7.92
N VAL A 95 3.40 19.46 7.28
CA VAL A 95 4.01 20.74 6.91
C VAL A 95 3.90 21.71 8.08
N TYR A 96 5.04 22.25 8.50
CA TYR A 96 5.12 23.34 9.46
C TYR A 96 5.62 24.61 8.76
N GLU A 97 4.97 25.73 9.05
CA GLU A 97 5.39 27.06 8.61
C GLU A 97 5.47 27.97 9.83
N ASN A 98 6.63 28.57 10.03
CA ASN A 98 6.95 29.38 11.19
C ASN A 98 6.56 28.72 12.52
N GLY A 99 6.82 27.42 12.64
CA GLY A 99 6.51 26.63 13.83
C GLY A 99 5.05 26.20 13.97
N THR A 100 4.15 26.58 13.06
CA THR A 100 2.72 26.22 13.11
C THR A 100 2.38 25.13 12.10
N PHE A 101 1.56 24.15 12.50
CA PHE A 101 1.09 23.07 11.64
C PHE A 101 0.03 23.58 10.65
N VAL A 102 0.39 23.65 9.37
CA VAL A 102 -0.45 24.25 8.32
C VAL A 102 -1.15 23.22 7.45
N ARG A 103 -0.49 22.10 7.11
CA ARG A 103 -1.01 21.12 6.16
C ARG A 103 -0.49 19.74 6.47
N GLY A 104 -1.32 18.71 6.35
CA GLY A 104 -0.86 17.33 6.38
C GLY A 104 -1.59 16.42 5.40
N SER A 105 -0.89 15.39 4.96
CA SER A 105 -1.35 14.47 3.92
C SER A 105 -0.92 13.03 4.20
N THR A 106 -1.67 12.07 3.63
CA THR A 106 -1.22 10.68 3.56
C THR A 106 -0.12 10.54 2.51
N ARG A 107 0.62 9.44 2.53
CA ARG A 107 1.61 9.13 1.48
C ARG A 107 1.03 8.99 0.06
N GLY A 108 -0.20 8.47 -0.05
CA GLY A 108 -0.80 8.07 -1.34
C GLY A 108 0.12 7.20 -2.22
N ASP A 109 0.47 7.67 -3.41
CA ASP A 109 1.37 6.97 -4.34
C ASP A 109 2.86 7.32 -4.13
N GLY A 110 3.16 8.25 -3.23
CA GLY A 110 4.49 8.78 -2.94
C GLY A 110 4.76 10.14 -3.59
N PHE A 111 3.96 10.57 -4.55
CA PHE A 111 4.03 11.90 -5.18
C PHE A 111 2.83 12.75 -4.81
N THR A 112 1.67 12.11 -4.71
CA THR A 112 0.40 12.72 -4.32
C THR A 112 -0.24 11.95 -3.17
N GLY A 113 -0.84 12.69 -2.26
CA GLY A 113 -1.45 12.19 -1.03
C GLY A 113 -2.85 12.75 -0.81
N GLU A 114 -3.62 12.12 0.08
CA GLU A 114 -4.91 12.66 0.51
C GLU A 114 -4.68 13.74 1.57
N GLY A 115 -5.27 14.92 1.40
CA GLY A 115 -5.19 16.02 2.36
C GLY A 115 -6.04 15.73 3.60
N ILE A 116 -5.40 15.38 4.71
CA ILE A 116 -6.03 14.92 5.97
C ILE A 116 -5.68 15.84 7.15
N THR A 117 -5.45 17.13 6.89
CA THR A 117 -5.02 18.11 7.88
C THR A 117 -5.95 18.16 9.11
N GLN A 118 -7.27 18.16 8.90
CA GLN A 118 -8.24 18.23 10.00
C GLN A 118 -8.16 17.00 10.90
N ASN A 119 -8.04 15.81 10.32
CA ASN A 119 -7.86 14.55 11.05
C ASN A 119 -6.55 14.52 11.83
N LEU A 120 -5.45 14.97 11.21
CA LEU A 120 -4.15 15.03 11.88
C LEU A 120 -4.12 16.01 13.06
N ARG A 121 -4.86 17.12 12.97
CA ARG A 121 -5.03 18.07 14.10
C ARG A 121 -5.63 17.39 15.34
N THR A 122 -6.48 16.37 15.17
CA THR A 122 -7.10 15.66 16.29
C THR A 122 -6.17 14.64 16.95
N VAL A 123 -5.07 14.26 16.31
CA VAL A 123 -4.07 13.36 16.89
C VAL A 123 -3.26 14.12 17.94
N ARG A 124 -3.57 13.87 19.22
CA ARG A 124 -3.00 14.63 20.37
C ARG A 124 -1.47 14.67 20.38
N ALA A 125 -0.83 13.62 19.89
CA ALA A 125 0.62 13.47 19.82
C ALA A 125 1.27 14.43 18.81
N ILE A 126 0.50 15.01 17.87
CA ILE A 126 0.98 15.97 16.89
C ILE A 126 0.84 17.39 17.47
N PRO A 127 1.93 18.14 17.66
CA PRO A 127 1.86 19.53 18.11
C PRO A 127 1.30 20.42 17.00
N LEU A 128 0.28 21.24 17.33
CA LEU A 128 -0.21 22.28 16.42
C LEU A 128 0.79 23.44 16.29
N LYS A 129 1.55 23.69 17.34
CA LYS A 129 2.65 24.64 17.39
C LYS A 129 3.87 23.97 18.01
N LEU A 130 5.01 24.11 17.36
CA LEU A 130 6.29 23.64 17.85
C LEU A 130 6.78 24.50 19.01
N ARG A 131 7.57 23.90 19.89
CA ARG A 131 8.18 24.62 21.02
C ARG A 131 9.20 25.63 20.49
N ASP A 132 9.23 26.82 21.08
CA ASP A 132 10.08 27.94 20.67
C ASP A 132 11.58 27.58 20.74
N GLN A 133 12.09 27.14 19.60
CA GLN A 133 13.50 26.84 19.33
C GLN A 133 13.83 27.27 17.90
N LYS A 134 15.11 27.24 17.52
CA LYS A 134 15.55 27.49 16.14
C LYS A 134 15.02 26.38 15.22
N TRP A 135 13.87 26.62 14.60
CA TRP A 135 13.34 25.81 13.51
C TRP A 135 13.41 26.60 12.18
N PRO A 136 13.43 25.92 11.02
CA PRO A 136 13.36 26.56 9.70
C PRO A 136 12.01 27.25 9.45
N SER A 137 11.95 28.26 8.58
CA SER A 137 10.70 28.98 8.26
C SER A 137 9.62 28.09 7.64
N SER A 138 10.00 27.08 6.86
CA SER A 138 9.08 26.08 6.30
C SER A 138 9.81 24.75 6.16
N PHE A 139 9.16 23.66 6.59
CA PHE A 139 9.70 22.31 6.47
C PHE A 139 8.60 21.26 6.62
N GLU A 140 8.96 20.01 6.34
CA GLU A 140 8.08 18.85 6.35
C GLU A 140 8.59 17.82 7.35
N VAL A 141 7.73 17.38 8.26
CA VAL A 141 7.99 16.28 9.17
C VAL A 141 7.28 15.05 8.65
N ARG A 142 8.02 13.97 8.45
CA ARG A 142 7.46 12.67 8.06
C ARG A 142 7.44 11.75 9.27
N GLY A 143 6.36 11.00 9.38
CA GLY A 143 6.15 10.10 10.49
C GLY A 143 5.09 9.05 10.20
N GLU A 144 4.85 8.20 11.18
CA GLU A 144 3.86 7.15 11.10
C GLU A 144 2.75 7.42 12.12
N VAL A 145 1.50 7.47 11.65
CA VAL A 145 0.33 7.38 12.51
C VAL A 145 0.01 5.90 12.73
N PHE A 146 -0.12 5.50 13.98
CA PHE A 146 -0.37 4.10 14.35
C PHE A 146 -1.35 3.99 15.51
N MET A 147 -1.78 2.76 15.79
CA MET A 147 -2.62 2.44 16.94
C MET A 147 -1.88 1.43 17.81
N ASP A 148 -1.88 1.64 19.12
CA ASP A 148 -1.31 0.67 20.05
C ASP A 148 -2.24 -0.55 20.22
N LYS A 149 -1.68 -1.67 20.69
CA LYS A 149 -2.38 -2.95 20.83
C LYS A 149 -3.61 -2.81 21.73
N GLN A 150 -3.50 -2.02 22.81
CA GLN A 150 -4.60 -1.79 23.74
C GLN A 150 -5.73 -0.95 23.11
N GLY A 151 -5.40 0.15 22.46
CA GLY A 151 -6.36 1.00 21.76
C GLY A 151 -7.06 0.27 20.62
N PHE A 152 -6.36 -0.62 19.93
CA PHE A 152 -6.95 -1.51 18.92
C PHE A 152 -8.00 -2.46 19.50
N VAL A 153 -7.69 -3.12 20.62
CA VAL A 153 -8.64 -4.02 21.32
C VAL A 153 -9.88 -3.24 21.74
N LEU A 154 -9.71 -2.10 22.43
CA LEU A 154 -10.82 -1.27 22.89
C LEU A 154 -11.70 -0.76 21.75
N LEU A 155 -11.09 -0.35 20.64
CA LEU A 155 -11.81 0.09 19.45
C LEU A 155 -12.65 -1.04 18.85
N ASN A 156 -12.09 -2.25 18.72
CA ASN A 156 -12.84 -3.38 18.20
C ASN A 156 -13.96 -3.83 19.13
N GLU A 157 -13.76 -3.80 20.45
CA GLU A 157 -14.83 -4.05 21.42
C GLU A 157 -15.97 -3.04 21.29
N GLN A 158 -15.65 -1.76 21.07
CA GLN A 158 -16.67 -0.74 20.82
C GLN A 158 -17.44 -1.01 19.52
N ARG A 159 -16.72 -1.28 18.43
CA ARG A 159 -17.34 -1.59 17.12
C ARG A 159 -18.29 -2.78 17.19
N LEU A 160 -17.90 -3.84 17.89
CA LEU A 160 -18.75 -5.01 18.08
C LEU A 160 -20.02 -4.70 18.90
N LYS A 161 -19.96 -3.78 19.87
CA LYS A 161 -21.14 -3.30 20.60
C LYS A 161 -22.07 -2.43 19.75
N GLU A 162 -21.52 -1.82 18.70
CA GLU A 162 -22.23 -0.98 17.73
C GLU A 162 -22.67 -1.80 16.48
N ASP A 163 -22.60 -3.13 16.53
CA ASP A 163 -22.87 -4.06 15.41
C ASP A 163 -22.04 -3.77 14.13
N GLU A 164 -20.88 -3.14 14.29
CA GLU A 164 -19.94 -2.88 13.20
C GLU A 164 -18.89 -4.01 13.08
N SER A 165 -18.41 -4.23 11.87
CA SER A 165 -17.31 -5.18 11.65
C SER A 165 -16.02 -4.70 12.33
N PRO A 166 -15.31 -5.56 13.09
CA PRO A 166 -14.04 -5.21 13.71
C PRO A 166 -12.95 -5.02 12.65
N PHE A 167 -11.95 -4.20 12.95
CA PHE A 167 -10.75 -4.10 12.15
C PHE A 167 -9.90 -5.35 12.31
N ALA A 168 -9.28 -5.79 11.21
CA ALA A 168 -8.44 -6.98 11.21
C ALA A 168 -7.16 -6.80 12.06
N ASN A 169 -6.52 -5.63 11.96
CA ASN A 169 -5.25 -5.35 12.63
C ASN A 169 -5.08 -3.86 12.96
N PRO A 170 -4.09 -3.49 13.82
CA PRO A 170 -3.85 -2.10 14.22
C PRO A 170 -3.53 -1.16 13.05
N ARG A 171 -2.84 -1.62 11.99
CA ARG A 171 -2.52 -0.82 10.80
C ARG A 171 -3.79 -0.37 10.08
N ASN A 172 -4.70 -1.31 9.80
CA ASN A 172 -5.98 -1.05 9.15
C ASN A 172 -6.90 -0.22 10.05
N ALA A 173 -6.89 -0.47 11.36
CA ALA A 173 -7.60 0.36 12.32
C ALA A 173 -7.10 1.81 12.31
N ALA A 174 -5.77 2.02 12.29
CA ALA A 174 -5.18 3.35 12.22
C ALA A 174 -5.52 4.08 10.91
N ALA A 175 -5.35 3.40 9.77
CA ALA A 175 -5.66 3.97 8.46
C ALA A 175 -7.15 4.33 8.32
N GLY A 176 -8.05 3.42 8.70
CA GLY A 176 -9.49 3.67 8.68
C GLY A 176 -9.91 4.78 9.67
N SER A 177 -9.29 4.82 10.84
CA SER A 177 -9.55 5.85 11.86
C SER A 177 -9.11 7.25 11.44
N LEU A 178 -8.02 7.35 10.68
CA LEU A 178 -7.48 8.62 10.22
C LEU A 178 -8.22 9.16 8.98
N ARG A 179 -8.75 8.28 8.11
CA ARG A 179 -9.44 8.63 6.87
C ARG A 179 -10.96 8.75 7.07
N GLN A 180 -11.36 9.60 8.02
CA GLN A 180 -12.76 9.91 8.30
C GLN A 180 -13.13 11.29 7.77
N LEU A 181 -14.20 11.42 7.00
CA LEU A 181 -14.67 12.73 6.49
C LEU A 181 -15.04 13.68 7.64
N ASP A 182 -15.57 13.12 8.73
CA ASP A 182 -15.78 13.84 9.98
C ASP A 182 -14.59 13.61 10.93
N SER A 183 -13.77 14.65 11.12
CA SER A 183 -12.62 14.59 12.03
C SER A 183 -12.98 14.34 13.49
N SER A 184 -14.23 14.60 13.91
CA SER A 184 -14.69 14.29 15.26
C SER A 184 -14.68 12.78 15.54
N VAL A 185 -14.90 11.97 14.50
CA VAL A 185 -14.74 10.51 14.59
C VAL A 185 -13.28 10.17 14.85
N THR A 186 -12.34 10.75 14.08
CA THR A 186 -10.88 10.55 14.30
C THR A 186 -10.45 10.99 15.70
N ALA A 187 -11.01 12.08 16.23
CA ALA A 187 -10.70 12.58 17.57
C ALA A 187 -11.03 11.58 18.69
N GLY A 188 -12.04 10.72 18.47
CA GLY A 188 -12.41 9.65 19.39
C GLY A 188 -11.56 8.37 19.25
N ARG A 189 -10.65 8.30 18.28
CA ARG A 189 -9.82 7.11 18.03
C ARG A 189 -8.48 7.23 18.77
N PRO A 190 -7.95 6.14 19.36
CA PRO A 190 -6.70 6.16 20.13
C PRO A 190 -5.46 6.17 19.22
N LEU A 191 -5.36 7.16 18.34
CA LEU A 191 -4.26 7.30 17.38
C LEU A 191 -3.02 7.90 18.07
N LYS A 192 -1.86 7.36 17.70
CA LYS A 192 -0.53 7.83 18.11
C LYS A 192 0.31 8.18 16.89
N PHE A 193 1.43 8.86 17.13
CA PHE A 193 2.32 9.32 16.08
C PHE A 193 3.78 9.19 16.52
N PHE A 194 4.67 8.83 15.59
CA PHE A 194 6.12 9.01 15.75
C PHE A 194 6.69 9.67 14.50
N ALA A 195 7.47 10.73 14.69
CA ALA A 195 8.26 11.35 13.64
C ALA A 195 9.57 10.57 13.42
N TYR A 196 10.00 10.46 12.16
CA TYR A 196 11.22 9.73 11.79
C TYR A 196 12.09 10.46 10.76
N GLU A 197 11.63 11.54 10.15
CA GLU A 197 12.37 12.25 9.10
C GLU A 197 11.93 13.72 9.00
N LEU A 198 12.88 14.55 8.59
CA LEU A 198 12.71 15.95 8.30
C LEU A 198 13.08 16.17 6.83
N ALA A 199 12.20 16.83 6.08
CA ALA A 199 12.40 17.18 4.68
C ALA A 199 12.22 18.69 4.49
N GLY A 200 12.88 19.25 3.47
CA GLY A 200 12.89 20.70 3.23
C GLY A 200 13.78 21.52 4.18
N ALA A 201 14.55 20.87 5.04
CA ALA A 201 15.51 21.52 5.94
C ALA A 201 16.76 20.66 6.14
N THR A 202 17.91 21.32 6.30
CA THR A 202 19.21 20.64 6.43
C THR A 202 19.58 20.43 7.89
N GLN A 203 19.94 19.19 8.21
CA GLN A 203 20.62 18.80 9.45
C GLN A 203 21.91 18.06 9.10
N PRO A 204 22.94 18.05 9.95
CA PRO A 204 24.18 17.32 9.65
C PRO A 204 23.97 15.80 9.69
N SER A 205 23.15 15.31 10.63
CA SER A 205 22.89 13.89 10.81
C SER A 205 21.44 13.53 11.11
N GLN A 206 21.07 12.27 10.88
CA GLN A 206 19.77 11.71 11.21
C GLN A 206 19.55 11.70 12.71
N TRP A 207 20.59 11.40 13.48
CA TRP A 207 20.52 11.44 14.93
C TRP A 207 20.16 12.84 15.43
N GLU A 208 20.82 13.88 14.92
CA GLU A 208 20.49 15.28 15.25
C GLU A 208 19.13 15.71 14.73
N THR A 209 18.69 15.15 13.60
CA THR A 209 17.32 15.35 13.09
C THR A 209 16.29 14.87 14.11
N LEU A 210 16.45 13.64 14.61
CA LEU A 210 15.56 13.05 15.60
C LEU A 210 15.58 13.80 16.94
N GLU A 211 16.76 14.20 17.41
CA GLU A 211 16.88 15.02 18.62
C GLU A 211 16.25 16.42 18.43
N SER A 212 16.38 17.02 17.25
CA SER A 212 15.72 18.29 16.92
C SER A 212 14.20 18.15 16.94
N LEU A 213 13.64 17.13 16.27
CA LEU A 213 12.20 16.86 16.26
C LEU A 213 11.65 16.68 17.70
N LYS A 214 12.38 15.93 18.53
CA LYS A 214 12.05 15.74 19.95
C LYS A 214 12.08 17.05 20.73
N SER A 215 13.09 17.88 20.51
CA SER A 215 13.23 19.19 21.16
C SER A 215 12.09 20.15 20.78
N TRP A 216 11.59 20.06 19.54
CA TRP A 216 10.45 20.83 19.04
C TRP A 216 9.10 20.34 19.56
N GLY A 217 9.08 19.19 20.26
CA GLY A 217 7.89 18.62 20.88
C GLY A 217 7.22 17.50 20.08
N LEU A 218 7.82 17.06 18.96
CA LEU A 218 7.34 15.92 18.20
C LEU A 218 7.78 14.61 18.88
N PRO A 219 6.89 13.60 18.98
CA PRO A 219 7.24 12.30 19.53
C PRO A 219 8.18 11.57 18.57
N VAL A 220 9.31 11.08 19.09
CA VAL A 220 10.24 10.19 18.38
C VAL A 220 10.32 8.87 19.13
N ASN A 221 10.46 7.75 18.40
CA ASN A 221 10.50 6.44 19.02
C ASN A 221 11.73 6.31 19.95
N GLY A 222 11.47 6.06 21.24
CA GLY A 222 12.50 6.00 22.28
C GLY A 222 13.45 4.80 22.20
N HIS A 223 13.17 3.84 21.31
CA HIS A 223 14.03 2.69 21.08
C HIS A 223 15.04 2.88 19.95
N THR A 224 15.05 4.03 19.29
CA THR A 224 16.01 4.36 18.23
C THR A 224 17.45 4.30 18.75
N LYS A 225 18.38 3.81 17.92
CA LYS A 225 19.79 3.64 18.32
C LYS A 225 20.76 4.13 17.25
N LEU A 226 21.79 4.87 17.69
CA LEU A 226 22.97 5.16 16.89
C LEU A 226 23.90 3.94 16.89
N CYS A 227 24.24 3.45 15.71
CA CYS A 227 25.03 2.25 15.46
C CYS A 227 26.32 2.62 14.72
N GLY A 228 27.47 2.43 15.35
CA GLY A 228 28.78 2.74 14.74
C GLY A 228 29.20 1.83 13.59
N SER A 229 28.44 0.76 13.32
CA SER A 229 28.69 -0.20 12.23
C SER A 229 27.41 -0.93 11.83
N MET A 230 27.44 -1.63 10.69
CA MET A 230 26.35 -2.52 10.27
C MET A 230 26.13 -3.66 11.26
N ASP A 231 27.19 -4.26 11.83
CA ASP A 231 27.04 -5.30 12.85
C ASP A 231 26.24 -4.81 14.08
N ALA A 232 26.43 -3.55 14.48
CA ALA A 232 25.64 -2.97 15.57
C ALA A 232 24.16 -2.81 15.17
N ALA A 233 23.87 -2.49 13.91
CA ALA A 233 22.50 -2.42 13.38
C ALA A 233 21.85 -3.82 13.27
N VAL A 234 22.59 -4.85 12.84
CA VAL A 234 22.13 -6.25 12.80
C VAL A 234 21.82 -6.76 14.22
N ASN A 235 22.69 -6.47 15.20
CA ASN A 235 22.40 -6.80 16.60
C ASN A 235 21.15 -6.10 17.13
N PHE A 236 20.90 -4.86 16.72
CA PHE A 236 19.68 -4.13 17.05
C PHE A 236 18.45 -4.78 16.40
N PHE A 237 18.55 -5.22 15.14
CA PHE A 237 17.51 -5.98 14.45
C PHE A 237 17.17 -7.28 15.20
N HIS A 238 18.17 -8.11 15.53
CA HIS A 238 17.95 -9.36 16.27
C HIS A 238 17.31 -9.16 17.64
N ARG A 239 17.72 -8.11 18.35
CA ARG A 239 17.12 -7.76 19.64
C ARG A 239 15.63 -7.53 19.49
N TRP A 240 15.24 -6.67 18.55
CA TRP A 240 13.83 -6.32 18.37
C TRP A 240 13.01 -7.39 17.68
N GLU A 241 13.62 -8.27 16.88
CA GLU A 241 12.94 -9.47 16.38
C GLU A 241 12.46 -10.36 17.55
N ASN A 242 13.29 -10.50 18.58
CA ASN A 242 12.98 -11.29 19.77
C ASN A 242 12.06 -10.55 20.77
N GLU A 243 12.26 -9.24 20.95
CA GLU A 243 11.53 -8.44 21.93
C GLU A 243 10.23 -7.82 21.39
N ARG A 244 9.91 -7.93 20.09
CA ARG A 244 8.78 -7.21 19.45
C ARG A 244 7.43 -7.38 20.14
N GLU A 245 7.16 -8.56 20.72
CA GLU A 245 5.88 -8.82 21.39
C GLU A 245 5.70 -7.99 22.67
N SER A 246 6.80 -7.59 23.31
CA SER A 246 6.79 -6.77 24.53
C SER A 246 6.39 -5.31 24.27
N LEU A 247 6.41 -4.86 23.02
CA LEU A 247 6.04 -3.51 22.66
C LEU A 247 4.53 -3.31 22.75
N PRO A 248 4.07 -2.12 23.18
CA PRO A 248 2.65 -1.80 23.22
C PRO A 248 2.06 -1.55 21.82
N TYR A 249 2.86 -1.60 20.76
CA TYR A 249 2.46 -1.36 19.37
C TYR A 249 3.12 -2.37 18.44
N GLU A 250 2.58 -2.51 17.23
CA GLU A 250 3.10 -3.44 16.22
C GLU A 250 4.26 -2.82 15.42
N ILE A 251 5.26 -3.66 15.14
CA ILE A 251 6.41 -3.35 14.29
C ILE A 251 6.67 -4.52 13.34
N ASP A 252 7.05 -4.22 12.09
CA ASP A 252 7.28 -5.24 11.06
C ASP A 252 8.76 -5.39 10.68
N GLY A 253 9.66 -4.69 11.39
CA GLY A 253 11.10 -4.75 11.18
C GLY A 253 11.86 -3.59 11.83
N VAL A 254 13.06 -3.35 11.32
CA VAL A 254 13.93 -2.21 11.65
C VAL A 254 14.32 -1.50 10.37
N VAL A 255 14.27 -0.16 10.38
CA VAL A 255 14.83 0.67 9.32
C VAL A 255 16.25 1.06 9.70
N VAL A 256 17.22 0.74 8.85
CA VAL A 256 18.62 1.14 9.00
C VAL A 256 18.91 2.26 8.01
N LYS A 257 19.33 3.42 8.49
CA LYS A 257 19.60 4.61 7.66
C LYS A 257 21.04 5.08 7.88
N VAL A 258 21.76 5.46 6.82
CA VAL A 258 23.07 6.14 6.94
C VAL A 258 22.90 7.39 7.80
N ASN A 259 23.72 7.59 8.85
CA ASN A 259 23.50 8.68 9.79
C ASN A 259 23.78 10.07 9.17
N ASP A 260 24.86 10.20 8.42
CA ASP A 260 25.33 11.45 7.80
C ASP A 260 24.46 11.84 6.58
N LEU A 261 23.83 13.02 6.61
CA LEU A 261 22.92 13.45 5.53
C LEU A 261 23.66 13.82 4.23
N ALA A 262 24.89 14.35 4.30
CA ALA A 262 25.66 14.65 3.09
C ALA A 262 26.00 13.37 2.31
N LYS A 263 26.27 12.27 3.03
CA LYS A 263 26.42 10.95 2.40
C LYS A 263 25.13 10.43 1.77
N ARG A 264 23.96 10.75 2.34
CA ARG A 264 22.66 10.39 1.73
C ARG A 264 22.44 11.07 0.39
N GLU A 265 22.75 12.37 0.32
CA GLU A 265 22.67 13.14 -0.92
C GLU A 265 23.61 12.57 -1.99
N ALA A 266 24.86 12.26 -1.62
CA ALA A 266 25.83 11.66 -2.54
C ALA A 266 25.40 10.27 -3.06
N LEU A 267 24.78 9.45 -2.19
CA LEU A 267 24.25 8.14 -2.58
C LEU A 267 23.01 8.25 -3.49
N GLY A 268 22.16 9.25 -3.27
CA GLY A 268 20.95 9.48 -4.05
C GLY A 268 19.88 8.41 -3.89
N VAL A 269 19.03 8.29 -4.91
CA VAL A 269 17.86 7.41 -4.93
C VAL A 269 17.89 6.46 -6.12
N ARG A 270 17.16 5.34 -6.03
CA ARG A 270 16.70 4.53 -7.16
C ARG A 270 15.31 4.99 -7.57
N SER A 271 14.73 4.38 -8.60
CA SER A 271 13.39 4.70 -9.11
C SER A 271 12.30 4.76 -8.02
N ARG A 272 12.38 3.93 -6.97
CA ARG A 272 11.35 3.85 -5.90
C ARG A 272 11.88 3.81 -4.47
N SER A 273 13.19 3.82 -4.26
CA SER A 273 13.78 3.70 -2.92
C SER A 273 15.11 4.45 -2.77
N PRO A 274 15.42 4.99 -1.57
CA PRO A 274 16.71 5.61 -1.31
C PRO A 274 17.84 4.58 -1.28
N ARG A 275 19.04 4.96 -1.75
CA ARG A 275 20.23 4.10 -1.68
C ARG A 275 20.89 4.09 -0.29
N TRP A 276 20.41 4.95 0.61
CA TRP A 276 20.98 5.21 1.93
C TRP A 276 20.14 4.66 3.09
N ALA A 277 19.01 3.99 2.82
CA ALA A 277 18.21 3.33 3.84
C ALA A 277 17.65 1.99 3.35
N ILE A 278 17.55 1.04 4.28
CA ILE A 278 17.01 -0.30 4.04
C ILE A 278 16.12 -0.74 5.21
N ALA A 279 15.05 -1.48 4.91
CA ALA A 279 14.16 -2.05 5.90
C ALA A 279 14.49 -3.53 6.12
N GLY A 280 15.16 -3.86 7.23
CA GLY A 280 15.30 -5.23 7.69
C GLY A 280 13.94 -5.74 8.19
N LYS A 281 13.35 -6.71 7.50
CA LYS A 281 12.04 -7.27 7.83
C LYS A 281 12.20 -8.46 8.77
N PHE A 282 11.40 -8.48 9.83
CA PHE A 282 11.39 -9.65 10.71
C PHE A 282 10.83 -10.86 9.99
N LYS A 283 11.24 -12.04 10.45
CA LYS A 283 10.64 -13.29 10.01
C LYS A 283 9.14 -13.26 10.26
N ALA A 284 8.43 -13.69 9.22
CA ALA A 284 7.00 -13.90 9.24
C ALA A 284 6.60 -14.74 10.46
N GLN A 285 5.53 -14.36 11.15
CA GLN A 285 4.99 -15.22 12.19
C GLN A 285 4.47 -16.50 11.55
N GLN A 286 4.83 -17.64 12.14
CA GLN A 286 4.43 -18.95 11.65
C GLN A 286 3.51 -19.62 12.66
N VAL A 287 2.40 -20.18 12.18
CA VAL A 287 1.49 -21.01 12.99
C VAL A 287 1.12 -22.25 12.23
N THR A 288 0.65 -23.27 12.95
CA THR A 288 0.10 -24.47 12.31
C THR A 288 -1.42 -24.41 12.26
N THR A 289 -2.02 -24.83 11.15
CA THR A 289 -3.47 -25.03 11.01
C THR A 289 -3.76 -26.19 10.04
N VAL A 290 -5.02 -26.55 9.84
CA VAL A 290 -5.46 -27.64 8.96
C VAL A 290 -5.92 -27.08 7.61
N VAL A 291 -5.54 -27.73 6.52
CA VAL A 291 -6.10 -27.48 5.18
C VAL A 291 -7.46 -28.17 5.10
N GLU A 292 -8.55 -27.41 5.10
CA GLU A 292 -9.91 -27.93 4.98
C GLU A 292 -10.28 -28.24 3.53
N ASP A 293 -9.78 -27.44 2.58
CA ASP A 293 -10.02 -27.60 1.15
C ASP A 293 -8.93 -26.90 0.32
N ILE A 294 -8.84 -27.19 -0.97
CA ILE A 294 -7.99 -26.45 -1.93
C ILE A 294 -8.84 -26.05 -3.13
N ILE A 295 -9.04 -24.75 -3.31
CA ILE A 295 -9.81 -24.20 -4.43
C ILE A 295 -8.90 -23.64 -5.51
N ALA A 296 -9.29 -23.80 -6.77
CA ALA A 296 -8.62 -23.17 -7.90
C ALA A 296 -9.19 -21.76 -8.14
N SER A 297 -8.40 -20.72 -7.88
CA SER A 297 -8.76 -19.33 -8.15
C SER A 297 -8.28 -18.92 -9.54
N VAL A 298 -9.09 -18.15 -10.28
CA VAL A 298 -8.77 -17.68 -11.63
C VAL A 298 -8.50 -16.18 -11.59
N GLY A 299 -7.25 -15.80 -11.85
CA GLY A 299 -6.84 -14.40 -11.92
C GLY A 299 -7.17 -13.72 -13.25
N ARG A 300 -6.95 -12.41 -13.31
CA ARG A 300 -7.29 -11.58 -14.49
C ARG A 300 -6.64 -12.02 -15.81
N THR A 301 -5.44 -12.60 -15.73
CA THR A 301 -4.68 -13.08 -16.90
C THR A 301 -4.95 -14.56 -17.21
N GLY A 302 -6.03 -15.12 -16.63
CA GLY A 302 -6.37 -16.54 -16.74
C GLY A 302 -5.55 -17.45 -15.84
N ALA A 303 -4.56 -16.93 -15.09
CA ALA A 303 -3.77 -17.70 -14.14
C ALA A 303 -4.67 -18.48 -13.17
N VAL A 304 -4.52 -19.80 -13.12
CA VAL A 304 -5.23 -20.70 -12.22
C VAL A 304 -4.32 -21.01 -11.05
N THR A 305 -4.55 -20.33 -9.93
CA THR A 305 -3.72 -20.44 -8.72
C THR A 305 -4.46 -21.21 -7.63
N PRO A 306 -3.84 -22.24 -7.04
CA PRO A 306 -4.44 -22.96 -5.93
C PRO A 306 -4.40 -22.14 -4.64
N VAL A 307 -5.51 -22.14 -3.91
CA VAL A 307 -5.67 -21.46 -2.62
C VAL A 307 -6.13 -22.48 -1.59
N ALA A 308 -5.36 -22.67 -0.53
CA ALA A 308 -5.74 -23.49 0.60
C ALA A 308 -6.81 -22.77 1.42
N LYS A 309 -7.96 -23.42 1.62
CA LYS A 309 -8.93 -23.09 2.66
C LYS A 309 -8.45 -23.70 3.96
N LEU A 310 -8.34 -22.87 4.98
CA LEU A 310 -7.73 -23.24 6.24
C LEU A 310 -8.76 -23.18 7.36
N GLN A 311 -8.65 -24.11 8.29
CA GLN A 311 -9.27 -23.95 9.59
C GLN A 311 -8.81 -22.61 10.20
N ALA A 312 -9.76 -21.80 10.64
CA ALA A 312 -9.50 -20.44 11.11
C ALA A 312 -8.44 -20.43 12.22
N VAL A 313 -7.36 -19.66 12.02
CA VAL A 313 -6.25 -19.56 12.97
C VAL A 313 -5.78 -18.11 13.08
N SER A 314 -5.39 -17.66 14.28
CA SER A 314 -4.86 -16.31 14.48
C SER A 314 -3.36 -16.26 14.18
N VAL A 315 -2.94 -15.33 13.29
CA VAL A 315 -1.53 -15.07 12.93
C VAL A 315 -1.31 -13.56 12.88
N GLY A 316 -0.46 -13.03 13.76
CA GLY A 316 -0.20 -11.58 13.85
C GLY A 316 -1.48 -10.80 14.13
N GLY A 317 -2.31 -11.29 15.06
CA GLY A 317 -3.56 -10.67 15.47
C GLY A 317 -4.73 -10.77 14.46
N VAL A 318 -4.52 -11.35 13.28
CA VAL A 318 -5.57 -11.53 12.26
C VAL A 318 -5.97 -13.01 12.16
N THR A 319 -7.27 -13.26 12.07
CA THR A 319 -7.79 -14.58 11.72
C THR A 319 -7.56 -14.87 10.24
N VAL A 320 -6.72 -15.88 9.97
CA VAL A 320 -6.41 -16.38 8.64
C VAL A 320 -7.30 -17.60 8.35
N THR A 321 -7.97 -17.57 7.19
CA THR A 321 -8.79 -18.68 6.66
C THR A 321 -8.35 -19.12 5.26
N ASN A 322 -7.37 -18.43 4.67
CA ASN A 322 -6.87 -18.74 3.33
C ASN A 322 -5.35 -18.60 3.31
N ALA A 323 -4.67 -19.45 2.53
CA ALA A 323 -3.26 -19.26 2.18
C ALA A 323 -3.00 -19.61 0.72
N THR A 324 -2.05 -18.90 0.09
CA THR A 324 -1.59 -19.23 -1.26
C THR A 324 -0.76 -20.51 -1.25
N LEU A 325 -0.96 -21.33 -2.28
CA LEU A 325 -0.12 -22.48 -2.62
C LEU A 325 0.75 -22.21 -3.85
N HIS A 326 0.73 -20.98 -4.36
CA HIS A 326 1.45 -20.48 -5.55
C HIS A 326 1.05 -21.13 -6.87
N ASN A 327 1.36 -22.42 -7.06
CA ASN A 327 1.11 -23.16 -8.29
C ASN A 327 1.16 -24.69 -8.03
N GLN A 328 0.90 -25.49 -9.07
CA GLN A 328 0.89 -26.96 -8.95
C GLN A 328 2.25 -27.53 -8.57
N ASP A 329 3.35 -26.95 -9.07
CA ASP A 329 4.70 -27.45 -8.77
C ASP A 329 5.04 -27.27 -7.29
N GLU A 330 4.62 -26.16 -6.67
CA GLU A 330 4.77 -25.93 -5.24
C GLU A 330 3.91 -26.87 -4.39
N ILE A 331 2.68 -27.19 -4.82
CA ILE A 331 1.86 -28.24 -4.18
C ILE A 331 2.60 -29.57 -4.21
N ASN A 332 3.13 -29.96 -5.36
CA ASN A 332 3.85 -31.22 -5.54
C ASN A 332 5.13 -31.25 -4.70
N ARG A 333 5.91 -30.17 -4.71
CA ARG A 333 7.17 -30.05 -3.96
C ARG A 333 6.96 -30.16 -2.45
N LYS A 334 5.90 -29.54 -1.93
CA LYS A 334 5.54 -29.57 -0.51
C LYS A 334 4.63 -30.75 -0.14
N ASP A 335 4.15 -31.50 -1.13
CA ASP A 335 3.15 -32.56 -1.04
C ASP A 335 1.92 -32.14 -0.22
N VAL A 336 1.36 -30.96 -0.48
CA VAL A 336 0.20 -30.44 0.28
C VAL A 336 -1.08 -31.17 -0.12
N ARG A 337 -1.85 -31.64 0.87
CA ARG A 337 -3.10 -32.36 0.66
C ARG A 337 -4.23 -31.78 1.50
N ILE A 338 -5.46 -31.97 1.05
CA ILE A 338 -6.66 -31.68 1.86
C ILE A 338 -6.62 -32.56 3.11
N GLY A 339 -6.85 -31.96 4.27
CA GLY A 339 -6.76 -32.56 5.60
C GLY A 339 -5.39 -32.47 6.27
N ASP A 340 -4.34 -32.00 5.57
CA ASP A 340 -3.02 -31.88 6.17
C ASP A 340 -2.97 -30.78 7.24
N THR A 341 -2.20 -31.03 8.31
CA THR A 341 -1.72 -29.94 9.17
C THR A 341 -0.54 -29.27 8.49
N VAL A 342 -0.64 -27.96 8.25
CA VAL A 342 0.38 -27.16 7.57
C VAL A 342 0.89 -26.05 8.47
N LEU A 343 2.17 -25.73 8.31
CA LEU A 343 2.77 -24.51 8.84
C LEU A 343 2.53 -23.40 7.83
N ILE A 344 1.79 -22.39 8.22
CA ILE A 344 1.57 -21.18 7.43
C ILE A 344 2.42 -20.05 7.97
N GLN A 345 2.77 -19.11 7.10
CA GLN A 345 3.43 -17.89 7.51
C GLN A 345 2.75 -16.66 6.94
N ARG A 346 2.82 -15.57 7.71
CA ARG A 346 2.29 -14.27 7.32
C ARG A 346 3.36 -13.19 7.55
N ALA A 347 3.69 -12.45 6.50
CA ALA A 347 4.56 -11.29 6.55
C ALA A 347 3.71 -10.01 6.34
N GLY A 348 3.49 -9.25 7.41
CA GLY A 348 2.66 -8.04 7.37
C GLY A 348 1.23 -8.30 6.88
N ASP A 349 0.74 -7.43 6.00
CA ASP A 349 -0.64 -7.44 5.48
C ASP A 349 -0.83 -8.23 4.16
N VAL A 350 0.12 -9.10 3.81
CA VAL A 350 0.05 -9.92 2.59
C VAL A 350 -0.72 -11.22 2.84
N ILE A 351 -1.33 -11.78 1.78
CA ILE A 351 -1.96 -13.11 1.80
C ILE A 351 -0.97 -14.14 2.38
N PRO A 352 -1.34 -14.89 3.44
CA PRO A 352 -0.48 -15.91 4.02
C PRO A 352 -0.11 -17.01 3.03
N GLU A 353 1.01 -17.69 3.25
CA GLU A 353 1.43 -18.81 2.41
C GLU A 353 1.70 -20.07 3.22
N VAL A 354 1.52 -21.23 2.59
CA VAL A 354 1.91 -22.52 3.19
C VAL A 354 3.42 -22.72 3.04
N VAL A 355 4.12 -22.84 4.17
CA VAL A 355 5.57 -23.07 4.23
C VAL A 355 5.89 -24.54 4.04
N LYS A 356 5.27 -25.41 4.85
CA LYS A 356 5.48 -26.87 4.80
C LYS A 356 4.31 -27.64 5.41
N VAL A 357 4.20 -28.91 5.05
CA VAL A 357 3.31 -29.86 5.71
C VAL A 357 3.99 -30.42 6.97
N ILE A 358 3.22 -30.64 8.03
CA ILE A 358 3.64 -31.37 9.23
C ILE A 358 3.29 -32.84 9.02
N SER A 359 4.16 -33.56 8.32
CA SER A 359 3.92 -34.93 7.84
C SER A 359 3.59 -35.91 8.95
N GLU A 360 4.09 -35.70 10.17
CA GLU A 360 3.83 -36.54 11.35
C GLU A 360 2.37 -36.48 11.80
N LYS A 361 1.64 -35.42 11.43
CA LYS A 361 0.22 -35.20 11.74
C LYS A 361 -0.71 -35.53 10.57
N ARG A 362 -0.18 -36.06 9.46
CA ARG A 362 -0.97 -36.37 8.27
C ARG A 362 -2.01 -37.46 8.54
N PRO A 363 -3.30 -37.22 8.27
CA PRO A 363 -4.31 -38.28 8.29
C PRO A 363 -4.03 -39.36 7.24
N LYS A 364 -4.40 -40.61 7.54
CA LYS A 364 -4.11 -41.78 6.69
C LYS A 364 -4.77 -41.74 5.30
N GLU A 365 -5.88 -41.03 5.14
CA GLU A 365 -6.71 -41.06 3.92
C GLU A 365 -6.57 -39.79 3.04
N THR A 366 -5.45 -39.07 3.14
CA THR A 366 -5.21 -37.86 2.33
C THR A 366 -4.72 -38.20 0.92
N LYS A 367 -5.24 -37.51 -0.10
CA LYS A 367 -4.88 -37.69 -1.51
C LYS A 367 -4.09 -36.50 -2.05
N PRO A 368 -3.10 -36.72 -2.93
CA PRO A 368 -2.47 -35.62 -3.68
C PRO A 368 -3.50 -34.78 -4.43
N TYR A 369 -3.28 -33.47 -4.47
CA TYR A 369 -4.14 -32.53 -5.18
C TYR A 369 -3.56 -32.17 -6.55
N SER A 370 -4.41 -32.17 -7.57
CA SER A 370 -4.10 -31.64 -8.89
C SER A 370 -5.08 -30.53 -9.23
N LEU A 371 -4.58 -29.44 -9.81
CA LEU A 371 -5.39 -28.41 -10.42
C LEU A 371 -6.32 -29.02 -11.49
N PRO A 372 -7.54 -28.47 -11.66
CA PRO A 372 -8.47 -28.98 -12.65
C PRO A 372 -8.01 -28.65 -14.07
N ASP A 373 -8.20 -29.59 -14.99
CA ASP A 373 -7.96 -29.40 -16.43
C ASP A 373 -9.00 -28.47 -17.09
N SER A 374 -10.09 -28.17 -16.37
CA SER A 374 -11.15 -27.26 -16.79
C SER A 374 -11.31 -26.11 -15.80
N CYS A 375 -11.49 -24.90 -16.33
CA CYS A 375 -11.58 -23.69 -15.56
C CYS A 375 -12.84 -23.70 -14.69
N PRO A 376 -12.74 -23.49 -13.37
CA PRO A 376 -13.90 -23.56 -12.47
C PRO A 376 -14.91 -22.41 -12.68
N GLN A 377 -14.56 -21.40 -13.50
CA GLN A 377 -15.38 -20.22 -13.75
C GLN A 377 -16.11 -20.26 -15.09
N CYS A 378 -15.52 -20.86 -16.12
CA CYS A 378 -16.09 -20.87 -17.47
C CYS A 378 -16.06 -22.25 -18.16
N ASN A 379 -15.58 -23.28 -17.45
CA ASN A 379 -15.36 -24.64 -17.97
C ASN A 379 -14.46 -24.73 -19.22
N GLY A 380 -13.69 -23.68 -19.50
CA GLY A 380 -12.72 -23.64 -20.61
C GLY A 380 -11.45 -24.41 -20.25
N GLU A 381 -10.67 -24.78 -21.26
CA GLU A 381 -9.45 -25.55 -21.08
C GLU A 381 -8.41 -24.80 -20.23
N VAL A 382 -7.79 -25.52 -19.28
CA VAL A 382 -6.69 -25.05 -18.45
C VAL A 382 -5.41 -25.72 -18.92
N ILE A 383 -4.50 -24.92 -19.46
CA ILE A 383 -3.22 -25.40 -20.00
C ILE A 383 -2.10 -24.70 -19.26
N ARG A 384 -1.02 -25.44 -18.93
CA ARG A 384 0.26 -24.84 -18.53
C ARG A 384 1.12 -24.65 -19.78
N PRO A 385 1.35 -23.41 -20.26
CA PRO A 385 2.17 -23.16 -21.43
C PRO A 385 3.60 -23.68 -21.24
N GLU A 386 4.26 -24.03 -22.34
CA GLU A 386 5.65 -24.47 -22.30
C GLU A 386 6.55 -23.37 -21.73
N GLY A 387 7.44 -23.73 -20.79
CA GLY A 387 8.31 -22.77 -20.09
C GLY A 387 7.66 -21.99 -18.95
N GLU A 388 6.35 -22.14 -18.71
CA GLU A 388 5.65 -21.49 -17.59
C GLU A 388 5.36 -22.43 -16.42
N VAL A 389 5.44 -21.91 -15.20
CA VAL A 389 5.03 -22.65 -13.98
C VAL A 389 3.54 -22.53 -13.67
N VAL A 390 2.85 -21.55 -14.26
CA VAL A 390 1.45 -21.22 -13.95
C VAL A 390 0.52 -21.80 -15.01
N ALA A 391 -0.46 -22.60 -14.59
CA ALA A 391 -1.54 -23.07 -15.45
C ALA A 391 -2.54 -21.92 -15.72
N ARG A 392 -3.15 -21.90 -16.91
CA ARG A 392 -4.00 -20.79 -17.36
C ARG A 392 -5.25 -21.25 -18.09
N CYS A 393 -6.37 -20.61 -17.77
CA CYS A 393 -7.59 -20.65 -18.55
C CYS A 393 -7.38 -19.92 -19.89
N GLN A 394 -7.60 -20.61 -21.01
CA GLN A 394 -7.40 -20.07 -22.36
C GLN A 394 -8.59 -19.23 -22.86
N ASN A 395 -9.73 -19.30 -22.17
CA ASN A 395 -10.92 -18.56 -22.58
C ASN A 395 -10.81 -17.08 -22.17
N ALA A 396 -10.47 -16.21 -23.14
CA ALA A 396 -10.40 -14.77 -22.92
C ALA A 396 -11.75 -14.16 -22.45
N ALA A 397 -12.88 -14.77 -22.81
CA ALA A 397 -14.22 -14.38 -22.37
C ALA A 397 -14.62 -15.01 -21.02
N CYS A 398 -13.70 -15.66 -20.31
CA CYS A 398 -13.95 -16.17 -18.96
C CYS A 398 -14.40 -15.01 -18.05
N PRO A 399 -15.54 -15.13 -17.33
CA PRO A 399 -16.07 -14.07 -16.48
C PRO A 399 -15.06 -13.54 -15.47
N ALA A 400 -14.27 -14.43 -14.84
CA ALA A 400 -13.23 -14.03 -13.89
C ALA A 400 -12.11 -13.19 -14.54
N GLN A 401 -11.78 -13.48 -15.80
CA GLN A 401 -10.79 -12.68 -16.53
C GLN A 401 -11.38 -11.33 -16.95
N VAL A 402 -12.62 -11.30 -17.43
CA VAL A 402 -13.33 -10.06 -17.78
C VAL A 402 -13.40 -9.14 -16.57
N LYS A 403 -13.96 -9.62 -15.45
CA LYS A 403 -14.05 -8.90 -14.18
C LYS A 403 -12.69 -8.40 -13.72
N GLY A 404 -11.67 -9.28 -13.74
CA GLY A 404 -10.33 -8.93 -13.31
C GLY A 404 -9.60 -7.92 -14.21
N ARG A 405 -9.90 -7.88 -15.52
CA ARG A 405 -9.38 -6.87 -16.46
C ARG A 405 -10.08 -5.54 -16.28
N ILE A 406 -11.40 -5.54 -16.07
CA ILE A 406 -12.17 -4.33 -15.76
C ILE A 406 -11.67 -3.72 -14.44
N ASP A 407 -11.55 -4.52 -13.38
CA ASP A 407 -11.04 -4.09 -12.06
C ASP A 407 -9.62 -3.50 -12.16
N HIS A 408 -8.77 -4.06 -13.04
CA HIS A 408 -7.45 -3.48 -13.33
C HIS A 408 -7.54 -2.11 -13.98
N PHE A 409 -8.33 -2.03 -15.05
CA PHE A 409 -8.44 -0.87 -15.91
C PHE A 409 -8.96 0.34 -15.12
N VAL A 410 -9.89 0.12 -14.20
CA VAL A 410 -10.53 1.18 -13.40
C VAL A 410 -9.73 1.55 -12.16
N SER A 411 -8.67 0.81 -11.83
CA SER A 411 -7.90 0.98 -10.61
C SER A 411 -7.25 2.36 -10.49
N LYS A 412 -6.93 2.75 -9.25
CA LYS A 412 -6.29 4.04 -8.91
C LYS A 412 -4.97 4.33 -9.64
N ARG A 413 -4.30 3.32 -10.20
CA ARG A 413 -3.05 3.51 -10.97
C ARG A 413 -3.25 3.46 -12.49
N ALA A 414 -4.45 3.10 -12.93
CA ALA A 414 -4.86 3.07 -14.32
C ALA A 414 -5.83 4.23 -14.61
N MET A 415 -7.12 3.97 -14.85
CA MET A 415 -8.07 5.05 -15.19
C MET A 415 -8.61 5.83 -13.99
N ASP A 416 -8.34 5.41 -12.74
CA ASP A 416 -8.78 6.11 -11.52
C ASP A 416 -10.30 6.39 -11.46
N MET A 417 -11.12 5.36 -11.67
CA MET A 417 -12.58 5.52 -11.65
C MET A 417 -13.13 5.22 -10.26
N ASP A 418 -13.15 6.24 -9.41
CA ASP A 418 -13.75 6.15 -8.09
C ASP A 418 -15.24 5.76 -8.16
N GLY A 419 -15.64 4.84 -7.27
CA GLY A 419 -17.01 4.33 -7.20
C GLY A 419 -17.26 3.04 -8.00
N LEU A 420 -16.39 2.68 -8.96
CA LEU A 420 -16.51 1.42 -9.70
C LEU A 420 -15.78 0.26 -9.00
N GLY A 421 -16.29 -0.14 -7.83
CA GLY A 421 -15.71 -1.21 -7.02
C GLY A 421 -16.00 -2.63 -7.53
N THR A 422 -15.21 -3.61 -7.08
CA THR A 422 -15.27 -5.02 -7.52
C THR A 422 -16.68 -5.62 -7.48
N LYS A 423 -17.48 -5.35 -6.43
CA LYS A 423 -18.87 -5.85 -6.33
C LYS A 423 -19.80 -5.27 -7.40
N LEU A 424 -19.62 -4.00 -7.76
CA LEU A 424 -20.42 -3.36 -8.78
C LEU A 424 -20.02 -3.86 -10.18
N ILE A 425 -18.72 -4.06 -10.40
CA ILE A 425 -18.20 -4.71 -11.61
C ILE A 425 -18.77 -6.13 -11.74
N ASP A 426 -18.77 -6.90 -10.65
CA ASP A 426 -19.33 -8.25 -10.62
C ASP A 426 -20.78 -8.25 -11.11
N GLN A 427 -21.60 -7.37 -10.54
CA GLN A 427 -23.00 -7.23 -10.89
C GLN A 427 -23.20 -6.77 -12.34
N MET A 428 -22.46 -5.75 -12.80
CA MET A 428 -22.56 -5.24 -14.17
C MET A 428 -22.14 -6.29 -15.21
N VAL A 429 -21.16 -7.13 -14.91
CA VAL A 429 -20.76 -8.24 -15.80
C VAL A 429 -21.82 -9.35 -15.78
N GLU A 430 -22.39 -9.66 -14.62
CA GLU A 430 -23.44 -10.69 -14.47
C GLU A 430 -24.76 -10.29 -15.16
N GLU A 431 -25.14 -9.01 -15.10
CA GLU A 431 -26.29 -8.46 -15.82
C GLU A 431 -26.00 -8.19 -17.32
N GLY A 432 -24.76 -8.38 -17.76
CA GLY A 432 -24.35 -8.24 -19.16
C GLY A 432 -24.21 -6.79 -19.63
N LEU A 433 -24.17 -5.82 -18.70
CA LEU A 433 -23.89 -4.41 -18.96
C LEU A 433 -22.43 -4.17 -19.37
N LEU A 434 -21.50 -4.98 -18.84
CA LEU A 434 -20.08 -4.93 -19.18
C LEU A 434 -19.62 -6.28 -19.71
N ARG A 435 -19.11 -6.31 -20.95
CA ARG A 435 -18.46 -7.47 -21.57
C ARG A 435 -16.95 -7.31 -21.60
N ASP A 436 -16.50 -6.06 -21.68
CA ASP A 436 -15.12 -5.65 -21.50
C ASP A 436 -15.07 -4.23 -20.93
N PHE A 437 -13.87 -3.69 -20.73
CA PHE A 437 -13.69 -2.38 -20.09
C PHE A 437 -14.04 -1.20 -21.00
N SER A 438 -14.17 -1.38 -22.32
CA SER A 438 -14.60 -0.31 -23.22
C SER A 438 -16.08 0.04 -23.05
N ASP A 439 -16.91 -0.93 -22.65
CA ASP A 439 -18.35 -0.73 -22.42
C ASP A 439 -18.65 0.30 -21.33
N ILE A 440 -17.72 0.49 -20.38
CA ILE A 440 -17.81 1.47 -19.28
C ILE A 440 -18.15 2.87 -19.82
N PHE A 441 -17.53 3.26 -20.93
CA PHE A 441 -17.69 4.60 -21.49
C PHE A 441 -19.01 4.80 -22.24
N THR A 442 -19.79 3.72 -22.40
CA THR A 442 -21.10 3.71 -23.06
C THR A 442 -22.26 3.46 -22.09
N LEU A 443 -21.96 3.22 -20.81
CA LEU A 443 -22.97 3.05 -19.75
C LEU A 443 -23.89 4.27 -19.68
N LYS A 444 -25.16 4.01 -19.41
CA LYS A 444 -26.15 5.05 -19.14
C LYS A 444 -26.45 5.09 -17.65
N LYS A 445 -26.75 6.29 -17.15
CA LYS A 445 -27.06 6.50 -15.74
C LYS A 445 -28.23 5.62 -15.29
N GLU A 446 -29.23 5.45 -16.15
CA GLU A 446 -30.45 4.67 -15.86
C GLU A 446 -30.14 3.19 -15.67
N ASP A 447 -29.21 2.63 -16.45
CA ASP A 447 -28.79 1.23 -16.35
C ASP A 447 -28.05 0.98 -15.02
N VAL A 448 -27.25 1.95 -14.58
CA VAL A 448 -26.51 1.90 -13.31
C VAL A 448 -27.43 2.08 -12.10
N ALA A 449 -28.40 3.01 -12.19
CA ALA A 449 -29.32 3.30 -11.09
C ALA A 449 -30.29 2.14 -10.79
N GLY A 450 -30.45 1.19 -11.72
CA GLY A 450 -31.24 -0.03 -11.51
C GLY A 450 -30.55 -1.10 -10.66
N LEU A 451 -29.25 -0.96 -10.39
CA LEU A 451 -28.45 -1.98 -9.72
C LEU A 451 -28.66 -1.99 -8.19
N GLU A 452 -28.53 -3.17 -7.57
CA GLU A 452 -28.56 -3.32 -6.12
C GLU A 452 -27.57 -2.36 -5.44
N ARG A 453 -28.06 -1.61 -4.44
CA ARG A 453 -27.28 -0.60 -3.67
C ARG A 453 -26.79 0.60 -4.50
N MET A 454 -27.28 0.80 -5.73
CA MET A 454 -27.08 2.01 -6.51
C MET A 454 -28.34 2.88 -6.48
N ALA A 455 -28.24 4.03 -5.82
CA ALA A 455 -29.26 5.07 -5.89
C ALA A 455 -28.90 6.10 -6.98
N GLU A 456 -29.88 6.92 -7.39
CA GLU A 456 -29.72 7.99 -8.38
C GLU A 456 -28.44 8.84 -8.19
N LYS A 457 -28.17 9.25 -6.95
CA LYS A 457 -26.99 10.05 -6.63
C LYS A 457 -25.68 9.26 -6.74
N SER A 458 -25.67 7.99 -6.36
CA SER A 458 -24.49 7.13 -6.50
C SER A 458 -24.19 6.83 -7.97
N ALA A 459 -25.24 6.62 -8.77
CA ALA A 459 -25.12 6.47 -10.22
C ALA A 459 -24.58 7.75 -10.87
N GLU A 460 -25.07 8.93 -10.47
CA GLU A 460 -24.55 10.22 -10.95
C GLU A 460 -23.07 10.41 -10.62
N ASN A 461 -22.68 10.19 -9.36
CA ASN A 461 -21.28 10.27 -8.96
C ASN A 461 -20.38 9.33 -9.76
N LEU A 462 -20.85 8.11 -10.06
CA LEU A 462 -20.11 7.16 -10.89
C LEU A 462 -19.98 7.65 -12.34
N MET A 463 -21.07 8.16 -12.92
CA MET A 463 -21.02 8.71 -14.28
C MET A 463 -20.07 9.91 -14.38
N ASP A 464 -20.03 10.75 -13.34
CA ASP A 464 -19.07 11.85 -13.24
C ASP A 464 -17.62 11.37 -13.14
N ALA A 465 -17.36 10.33 -12.33
CA ALA A 465 -16.04 9.70 -12.25
C ALA A 465 -15.60 9.09 -13.60
N ILE A 466 -16.49 8.37 -14.28
CA ILE A 466 -16.24 7.83 -15.63
C ILE A 466 -15.93 8.97 -16.60
N LYS A 467 -16.70 10.06 -16.57
CA LYS A 467 -16.48 11.23 -17.42
C LYS A 467 -15.13 11.89 -17.16
N ALA A 468 -14.75 12.05 -15.89
CA ALA A 468 -13.46 12.62 -15.49
C ALA A 468 -12.28 11.75 -15.97
N SER A 469 -12.41 10.43 -15.86
CA SER A 469 -11.37 9.48 -16.28
C SER A 469 -11.09 9.43 -17.78
N LYS A 470 -11.93 10.05 -18.62
CA LYS A 470 -11.74 10.07 -20.07
C LYS A 470 -10.47 10.84 -20.48
N THR A 471 -10.02 11.79 -19.68
CA THR A 471 -8.73 12.46 -19.93
C THR A 471 -7.68 11.84 -19.02
N VAL A 472 -6.70 11.15 -19.60
CA VAL A 472 -5.74 10.35 -18.84
C VAL A 472 -4.37 10.37 -19.50
N SER A 473 -3.31 10.25 -18.71
CA SER A 473 -1.96 10.12 -19.28
C SER A 473 -1.78 8.79 -20.04
N LEU A 474 -1.04 8.79 -21.14
CA LEU A 474 -0.77 7.63 -21.99
C LEU A 474 -0.27 6.41 -21.19
N TRP A 475 0.67 6.62 -20.25
CA TRP A 475 1.22 5.52 -19.45
C TRP A 475 0.18 4.82 -18.57
N ARG A 476 -0.80 5.56 -18.03
CA ARG A 476 -1.88 5.00 -17.21
C ARG A 476 -2.85 4.19 -18.05
N PHE A 477 -3.14 4.67 -19.26
CA PHE A 477 -3.96 3.92 -20.22
C PHE A 477 -3.26 2.61 -20.64
N VAL A 478 -1.99 2.68 -21.05
CA VAL A 478 -1.16 1.51 -21.40
C VAL A 478 -1.08 0.52 -20.24
N TYR A 479 -0.85 1.01 -19.02
CA TYR A 479 -0.88 0.17 -17.83
C TYR A 479 -2.25 -0.49 -17.65
N GLY A 480 -3.34 0.27 -17.80
CA GLY A 480 -4.73 -0.19 -17.70
C GLY A 480 -5.10 -1.28 -18.71
N LEU A 481 -4.50 -1.31 -19.91
CA LEU A 481 -4.73 -2.38 -20.90
C LEU A 481 -4.36 -3.78 -20.37
N GLY A 482 -3.53 -3.85 -19.33
CA GLY A 482 -3.19 -5.12 -18.69
C GLY A 482 -2.35 -6.04 -19.59
N ILE A 483 -1.53 -5.46 -20.46
CA ILE A 483 -0.62 -6.20 -21.35
C ILE A 483 0.35 -7.02 -20.49
N ARG A 484 0.53 -8.28 -20.87
CA ARG A 484 1.36 -9.21 -20.11
C ARG A 484 2.80 -8.70 -20.01
N ASN A 485 3.37 -8.79 -18.81
CA ASN A 485 4.72 -8.33 -18.45
C ASN A 485 4.93 -6.80 -18.50
N VAL A 486 3.89 -6.02 -18.83
CA VAL A 486 3.95 -4.56 -18.82
C VAL A 486 3.41 -4.06 -17.47
N GLY A 487 4.33 -3.81 -16.55
CA GLY A 487 4.02 -3.19 -15.26
C GLY A 487 3.90 -1.66 -15.35
N GLU A 488 3.53 -1.04 -14.25
CA GLU A 488 3.35 0.43 -14.13
C GLU A 488 4.58 1.21 -14.60
N HIS A 489 5.77 0.82 -14.15
CA HIS A 489 7.01 1.50 -14.52
C HIS A 489 7.29 1.36 -16.02
N LEU A 490 7.14 0.15 -16.55
CA LEU A 490 7.40 -0.10 -17.96
C LEU A 490 6.40 0.64 -18.86
N ALA A 491 5.15 0.77 -18.42
CA ALA A 491 4.16 1.59 -19.12
C ALA A 491 4.58 3.06 -19.20
N GLN A 492 5.25 3.60 -18.17
CA GLN A 492 5.83 4.96 -18.19
C GLN A 492 6.99 5.04 -19.18
N VAL A 493 7.91 4.07 -19.16
CA VAL A 493 9.04 4.00 -20.09
C VAL A 493 8.54 3.94 -21.54
N LEU A 494 7.57 3.08 -21.83
CA LEU A 494 6.96 2.94 -23.14
C LEU A 494 6.26 4.23 -23.58
N ALA A 495 5.43 4.82 -22.71
CA ALA A 495 4.74 6.07 -23.02
C ALA A 495 5.72 7.22 -23.31
N ASN A 496 6.81 7.33 -22.54
CA ASN A 496 7.84 8.34 -22.75
C ASN A 496 8.61 8.11 -24.06
N ARG A 497 8.84 6.85 -24.44
CA ARG A 497 9.59 6.50 -25.66
C ARG A 497 8.77 6.76 -26.93
N PHE A 498 7.51 6.34 -26.93
CA PHE A 498 6.65 6.43 -28.12
C PHE A 498 5.93 7.77 -28.21
N GLY A 499 5.47 8.33 -27.08
CA GLY A 499 4.71 9.58 -27.04
C GLY A 499 3.41 9.56 -27.85
N ASP A 500 2.96 8.39 -28.31
CA ASP A 500 1.76 8.24 -29.11
C ASP A 500 1.29 6.79 -29.05
N LEU A 501 -0.02 6.60 -28.94
CA LEU A 501 -0.59 5.27 -28.84
C LEU A 501 -0.53 4.52 -30.17
N ASP A 502 -0.75 5.19 -31.30
CA ASP A 502 -0.74 4.52 -32.61
C ASP A 502 0.66 4.04 -32.97
N ALA A 503 1.69 4.84 -32.65
CA ALA A 503 3.09 4.45 -32.74
C ALA A 503 3.39 3.22 -31.88
N PHE A 504 2.94 3.22 -30.62
CA PHE A 504 3.11 2.07 -29.72
C PHE A 504 2.39 0.81 -30.21
N MET A 505 1.16 0.94 -30.74
CA MET A 505 0.35 -0.16 -31.28
C MET A 505 0.92 -0.79 -32.56
N SER A 506 1.78 -0.05 -33.26
CA SER A 506 2.37 -0.43 -34.54
C SER A 506 3.85 -0.85 -34.43
N ALA A 507 4.44 -0.73 -33.24
CA ALA A 507 5.85 -1.01 -33.00
C ALA A 507 6.21 -2.47 -33.31
N ALA A 508 7.32 -2.66 -34.03
CA ALA A 508 7.87 -3.98 -34.30
C ALA A 508 8.54 -4.57 -33.04
N PRO A 509 8.61 -5.91 -32.88
CA PRO A 509 9.31 -6.53 -31.75
C PRO A 509 10.75 -6.03 -31.59
N GLU A 510 11.46 -5.83 -32.70
CA GLU A 510 12.85 -5.36 -32.71
C GLU A 510 12.96 -3.93 -32.17
N GLU A 511 12.02 -3.05 -32.51
CA GLU A 511 11.98 -1.66 -32.00
C GLU A 511 11.66 -1.63 -30.51
N LEU A 512 10.79 -2.53 -30.04
CA LEU A 512 10.49 -2.68 -28.62
C LEU A 512 11.72 -3.15 -27.84
N GLU A 513 12.52 -4.07 -28.39
CA GLU A 513 13.76 -4.57 -27.76
C GLU A 513 14.90 -3.54 -27.68
N GLU A 514 14.85 -2.48 -28.48
CA GLU A 514 15.81 -1.37 -28.38
C GLU A 514 15.59 -0.48 -27.13
N ILE A 515 14.43 -0.62 -26.48
CA ILE A 515 14.07 0.16 -25.29
C ILE A 515 14.74 -0.46 -24.06
N ASP A 516 15.47 0.38 -23.32
CA ASP A 516 16.07 -0.03 -22.05
C ASP A 516 14.98 -0.62 -21.12
N GLU A 517 15.30 -1.74 -20.46
CA GLU A 517 14.37 -2.57 -19.66
C GLU A 517 13.35 -3.44 -20.44
N VAL A 518 13.27 -3.37 -21.77
CA VAL A 518 12.40 -4.24 -22.58
C VAL A 518 13.18 -5.40 -23.17
N GLY A 519 12.95 -6.61 -22.63
CA GLY A 519 13.49 -7.84 -23.19
C GLY A 519 12.57 -8.51 -24.23
N PRO A 520 13.06 -9.55 -24.93
CA PRO A 520 12.32 -10.23 -26.00
C PRO A 520 10.97 -10.84 -25.54
N ILE A 521 10.88 -11.29 -24.29
CA ILE A 521 9.62 -11.80 -23.70
C ILE A 521 8.56 -10.70 -23.63
N VAL A 522 8.97 -9.48 -23.27
CA VAL A 522 8.06 -8.34 -23.12
C VAL A 522 7.66 -7.80 -24.50
N ALA A 523 8.63 -7.64 -25.40
CA ALA A 523 8.40 -7.25 -26.78
C ALA A 523 7.40 -8.20 -27.47
N ALA A 524 7.61 -9.52 -27.37
CA ALA A 524 6.68 -10.51 -27.91
C ALA A 524 5.28 -10.45 -27.27
N SER A 525 5.19 -10.16 -25.96
CA SER A 525 3.91 -9.98 -25.27
C SER A 525 3.12 -8.78 -25.79
N ILE A 526 3.80 -7.64 -25.99
CA ILE A 526 3.19 -6.41 -26.54
C ILE A 526 2.75 -6.64 -27.98
N HIS A 527 3.64 -7.18 -28.82
CA HIS A 527 3.32 -7.45 -30.22
C HIS A 527 2.15 -8.43 -30.36
N SER A 528 2.14 -9.52 -29.58
CA SER A 528 1.04 -10.49 -29.57
C SER A 528 -0.28 -9.86 -29.14
N PHE A 529 -0.27 -8.97 -28.14
CA PHE A 529 -1.46 -8.26 -27.69
C PHE A 529 -2.07 -7.43 -28.81
N PHE A 530 -1.29 -6.60 -29.49
CA PHE A 530 -1.78 -5.73 -30.57
C PHE A 530 -2.00 -6.46 -31.90
N SER A 531 -1.40 -7.63 -32.10
CA SER A 531 -1.73 -8.49 -33.24
C SER A 531 -3.15 -9.08 -33.13
N GLY A 532 -3.73 -9.12 -31.93
CA GLY A 532 -5.10 -9.57 -31.72
C GLY A 532 -6.14 -8.52 -32.11
N GLU A 533 -6.94 -8.80 -33.15
CA GLU A 533 -8.01 -7.90 -33.63
C GLU A 533 -8.99 -7.48 -32.52
N SER A 534 -9.36 -8.39 -31.63
CA SER A 534 -10.25 -8.10 -30.50
C SER A 534 -9.68 -7.03 -29.55
N ASN A 535 -8.37 -7.10 -29.26
CA ASN A 535 -7.71 -6.14 -28.37
C ASN A 535 -7.63 -4.76 -29.02
N ARG A 536 -7.28 -4.70 -30.32
CA ARG A 536 -7.30 -3.45 -31.09
C ARG A 536 -8.68 -2.82 -31.11
N ALA A 537 -9.71 -3.60 -31.38
CA ALA A 537 -11.08 -3.12 -31.39
C ALA A 537 -11.53 -2.58 -30.02
N ILE A 538 -11.08 -3.18 -28.90
CA ILE A 538 -11.36 -2.66 -27.55
C ILE A 538 -10.71 -1.27 -27.37
N VAL A 539 -9.44 -1.12 -27.75
CA VAL A 539 -8.71 0.15 -27.68
C VAL A 539 -9.41 1.22 -28.50
N GLU A 540 -9.76 0.91 -29.76
CA GLU A 540 -10.47 1.80 -30.65
C GLU A 540 -11.84 2.22 -30.08
N ARG A 541 -12.59 1.30 -29.44
CA ARG A 541 -13.86 1.63 -28.77
C ARG A 541 -13.67 2.60 -27.61
N CYS A 542 -12.62 2.46 -26.82
CA CYS A 542 -12.30 3.43 -25.76
C CYS A 542 -12.06 4.83 -26.34
N LEU A 543 -11.22 4.93 -27.38
CA LEU A 543 -10.91 6.21 -28.05
C LEU A 543 -12.17 6.81 -28.69
N ALA A 544 -12.95 6.01 -29.42
CA ALA A 544 -14.21 6.44 -30.04
C ALA A 544 -15.27 6.90 -29.02
N SER A 545 -15.21 6.38 -27.79
CA SER A 545 -16.08 6.78 -26.68
C SER A 545 -15.60 8.06 -25.96
N GLY A 546 -14.55 8.71 -26.48
CA GLY A 546 -14.06 10.02 -26.03
C GLY A 546 -12.91 9.96 -25.03
N VAL A 547 -12.22 8.83 -24.89
CA VAL A 547 -10.98 8.77 -24.12
C VAL A 547 -9.89 9.54 -24.86
N THR A 548 -9.28 10.50 -24.20
CA THR A 548 -8.20 11.36 -24.69
C THR A 548 -6.94 11.07 -23.90
N LEU A 549 -5.84 10.87 -24.61
CA LEU A 549 -4.55 10.48 -24.03
C LEU A 549 -3.61 11.67 -24.02
N GLU A 550 -3.11 12.01 -22.83
CA GLU A 550 -2.11 13.06 -22.66
C GLU A 550 -0.72 12.41 -22.53
N ASN A 551 0.26 12.94 -23.25
CA ASN A 551 1.63 12.51 -23.02
C ASN A 551 2.13 13.10 -21.71
N PRO A 552 2.81 12.30 -20.86
CA PRO A 552 3.60 12.89 -19.79
C PRO A 552 4.65 13.86 -20.38
N PRO A 553 4.90 15.01 -19.73
CA PRO A 553 5.92 15.96 -20.15
C PRO A 553 7.35 15.42 -20.08
#